data_AF-A0A355UBW2-F1
#
_entry.id   AF-A0A355UBW2-F1
#
_cell.length_a   1.000
_cell.length_b   1.000
_cell.length_c   1.000
_cell.angle_alpha   90.00
_cell.angle_beta   90.00
_cell.angle_gamma   90.00
#
_symmetry.space_group_name_H-M   'P 1'
#
loop_
_entity.id
_entity.type
_entity.pdbx_description
1 polymer ?
#
loop_
_entity_poly.entity_id
_entity_poly.type
_entity_poly.pdbx_seq_one_letter_code
_entity_poly.pdbx_strand_id
1 'polypeptide(L)'
;MKRRLLLPLFIFIQIISFAQNDSVWNVMILKKGNQPSIKENMVEYSPTGFYLYRNCFYDIQLRDKTKQTLRLVDIRQDTLLFVGISPKENVNSSLYDTISLNYTTIDKILLLKDWSMKTSKKIKSDNYHFIFYKSTTKNVYESKFEYVFPSREFKNELFPRLANKGITYHYEYKGKLYYHSGLKVLQPKYSEEEKLKTLKVITSVLDLILNKRINIDINY
;
A
#
# COMPACT_ATOMS: atom_id res chain seq x y z
N MET A 1 -15.61 -71.44 9.32
CA MET A 1 -15.24 -70.59 8.17
C MET A 1 -15.19 -69.13 8.62
N LYS A 2 -14.14 -68.42 8.22
CA LYS A 2 -13.77 -67.07 8.65
C LYS A 2 -14.80 -66.02 8.20
N ARG A 3 -15.04 -65.00 9.02
CA ARG A 3 -15.05 -63.59 8.58
C ARG A 3 -14.79 -62.67 9.78
N ARG A 4 -13.53 -62.25 9.89
CA ARG A 4 -13.10 -61.13 10.72
C ARG A 4 -13.79 -59.88 10.18
N LEU A 5 -14.64 -59.24 10.96
CA LEU A 5 -15.07 -57.87 10.68
C LEU A 5 -14.03 -56.94 11.31
N LEU A 6 -13.06 -56.51 10.50
CA LEU A 6 -12.20 -55.38 10.83
C LEU A 6 -13.06 -54.12 10.77
N LEU A 7 -13.34 -53.52 11.92
CA LEU A 7 -13.83 -52.14 12.00
C LEU A 7 -12.61 -51.25 11.71
N PRO A 8 -12.53 -50.49 10.60
CA PRO A 8 -11.53 -49.45 10.50
C PRO A 8 -11.98 -48.29 11.39
N LEU A 9 -11.17 -48.02 12.40
CA LEU A 9 -11.14 -46.78 13.16
C LEU A 9 -11.09 -45.62 12.15
N PHE A 10 -12.21 -44.94 11.92
CA PHE A 10 -12.25 -43.69 11.15
C PHE A 10 -11.52 -42.66 12.00
N ILE A 11 -10.21 -42.56 11.80
CA ILE A 11 -9.39 -41.48 12.32
C ILE A 11 -9.93 -40.20 11.69
N PHE A 12 -10.71 -39.45 12.47
CA PHE A 12 -10.98 -38.04 12.27
C PHE A 12 -9.64 -37.28 12.38
N ILE A 13 -8.77 -37.40 11.37
CA ILE A 13 -7.84 -36.31 11.08
C ILE A 13 -8.73 -35.24 10.46
N GLN A 14 -9.27 -34.38 11.32
CA GLN A 14 -9.61 -33.04 10.88
C GLN A 14 -8.30 -32.46 10.36
N ILE A 15 -8.15 -32.49 9.04
CA ILE A 15 -7.20 -31.65 8.34
C ILE A 15 -7.70 -30.25 8.62
N ILE A 16 -7.25 -29.69 9.74
CA ILE A 16 -7.21 -28.25 9.92
C ILE A 16 -6.21 -27.83 8.86
N SER A 17 -6.73 -27.49 7.68
CA SER A 17 -6.02 -26.70 6.71
C SER A 17 -5.65 -25.42 7.43
N PHE A 18 -4.47 -25.41 8.06
CA PHE A 18 -3.77 -24.18 8.33
C PHE A 18 -3.54 -23.56 6.96
N ALA A 19 -4.49 -22.77 6.50
CA ALA A 19 -4.27 -21.81 5.44
C ALA A 19 -3.06 -21.02 5.92
N GLN A 20 -1.92 -21.32 5.30
CA GLN A 20 -0.68 -20.62 5.53
C GLN A 20 -1.03 -19.16 5.29
N ASN A 21 -1.05 -18.37 6.35
CA ASN A 21 -1.53 -17.00 6.29
C ASN A 21 -0.42 -16.23 5.56
N ASP A 22 -0.49 -16.21 4.23
CA ASP A 22 0.59 -15.77 3.37
C ASP A 22 0.93 -14.32 3.72
N SER A 23 2.14 -14.13 4.24
CA SER A 23 2.59 -12.81 4.63
C SER A 23 2.84 -11.96 3.39
N VAL A 24 2.26 -10.77 3.34
CA VAL A 24 2.40 -9.81 2.25
C VAL A 24 3.38 -8.70 2.63
N TRP A 25 4.09 -8.16 1.63
CA TRP A 25 4.95 -7.00 1.85
C TRP A 25 4.13 -5.72 2.07
N ASN A 26 4.54 -4.90 3.00
CA ASN A 26 4.04 -3.55 3.22
C ASN A 26 5.23 -2.60 3.33
N VAL A 27 4.98 -1.30 3.19
CA VAL A 27 6.00 -0.27 3.32
C VAL A 27 5.54 0.83 4.28
N MET A 28 6.39 1.14 5.25
CA MET A 28 6.29 2.33 6.09
C MET A 28 7.29 3.37 5.61
N ILE A 29 6.82 4.61 5.50
CA ILE A 29 7.69 5.76 5.27
C ILE A 29 7.88 6.44 6.62
N LEU A 30 9.13 6.52 7.09
CA LEU A 30 9.50 7.07 8.39
C LEU A 30 10.51 8.20 8.22
N LYS A 31 10.30 9.37 8.84
CA LYS A 31 11.29 10.45 8.76
C LYS A 31 12.58 10.03 9.47
N LYS A 32 13.74 10.25 8.84
CA LYS A 32 15.05 9.94 9.45
C LYS A 32 15.19 10.66 10.79
N GLY A 33 15.74 9.96 11.79
CA GLY A 33 15.90 10.45 13.16
C GLY A 33 14.67 10.29 14.07
N ASN A 34 13.53 9.81 13.54
CA ASN A 34 12.36 9.51 14.35
C ASN A 34 12.23 8.02 14.64
N GLN A 35 11.56 7.69 15.74
CA GLN A 35 11.16 6.33 16.06
C GLN A 35 9.84 5.96 15.37
N PRO A 36 9.67 4.70 14.92
CA PRO A 36 8.42 4.24 14.34
C PRO A 36 7.31 4.24 15.39
N SER A 37 6.10 4.62 14.97
CA SER A 37 4.88 4.55 15.78
C SER A 37 3.72 4.12 14.91
N ILE A 38 2.87 3.20 15.39
CA ILE A 38 1.65 2.78 14.68
C ILE A 38 0.45 3.43 15.36
N LYS A 39 -0.14 4.39 14.66
CA LYS A 39 -1.31 5.17 15.11
C LYS A 39 -2.59 4.56 14.57
N GLU A 40 -3.73 5.06 15.02
CA GLU A 40 -5.02 4.69 14.44
C GLU A 40 -5.13 5.14 12.97
N ASN A 41 -4.63 6.33 12.66
CA ASN A 41 -4.64 6.88 11.31
C ASN A 41 -3.24 6.80 10.66
N MET A 42 -2.86 5.62 10.17
CA MET A 42 -1.60 5.44 9.43
C MET A 42 -1.68 5.88 7.96
N VAL A 43 -2.78 6.53 7.55
CA VAL A 43 -2.98 7.00 6.17
C VAL A 43 -2.63 8.48 6.03
N GLU A 44 -2.80 9.23 7.10
CA GLU A 44 -2.37 10.62 7.17
C GLU A 44 -0.85 10.70 7.27
N TYR A 45 -0.27 11.66 6.54
CA TYR A 45 1.15 11.94 6.68
C TYR A 45 1.51 12.20 8.14
N SER A 46 2.54 11.51 8.63
CA SER A 46 3.11 11.78 9.94
C SER A 46 4.64 11.72 9.90
N PRO A 47 5.36 12.63 10.56
CA PRO A 47 6.81 12.51 10.69
C PRO A 47 7.25 11.22 11.42
N THR A 48 6.42 10.69 12.32
CA THR A 48 6.68 9.41 13.02
C THR A 48 6.24 8.18 12.22
N GLY A 49 5.74 8.44 11.00
CA GLY A 49 5.57 7.49 9.92
C GLY A 49 4.13 7.27 9.47
N PHE A 50 3.99 6.82 8.23
CA PHE A 50 2.73 6.53 7.55
C PHE A 50 2.96 5.40 6.53
N TYR A 51 1.90 4.70 6.12
CA TYR A 51 2.01 3.60 5.16
C TYR A 51 1.68 4.06 3.73
N LEU A 52 2.25 3.35 2.75
CA LEU A 52 1.66 3.30 1.42
C LEU A 52 0.66 2.13 1.36
N TYR A 53 -0.43 2.34 0.64
CA TYR A 53 -1.56 1.44 0.51
C TYR A 53 -1.74 1.07 -0.95
N ARG A 54 -1.98 -0.21 -1.19
CA ARG A 54 -2.36 -0.71 -2.51
C ARG A 54 -3.69 -0.12 -2.96
N ASN A 55 -3.88 -0.11 -4.26
CA ASN A 55 -4.96 0.51 -5.02
C ASN A 55 -5.06 2.04 -4.84
N CYS A 56 -4.11 2.69 -4.14
CA CYS A 56 -4.05 4.14 -4.00
C CYS A 56 -3.21 4.80 -5.08
N PHE A 57 -3.70 5.92 -5.61
CA PHE A 57 -2.93 6.83 -6.46
C PHE A 57 -1.96 7.69 -5.65
N TYR A 58 -0.75 7.83 -6.17
CA TYR A 58 0.32 8.66 -5.66
C TYR A 58 0.86 9.56 -6.76
N ASP A 59 1.03 10.84 -6.44
CA ASP A 59 1.79 11.75 -7.30
C ASP A 59 3.26 11.64 -6.92
N ILE A 60 4.07 11.05 -7.80
CA ILE A 60 5.50 10.84 -7.57
C ILE A 60 6.33 11.70 -8.51
N GLN A 61 7.46 12.17 -8.02
CA GLN A 61 8.52 12.76 -8.81
C GLN A 61 9.75 11.85 -8.71
N LEU A 62 10.26 11.39 -9.85
CA LEU A 62 11.47 10.57 -9.93
C LEU A 62 12.73 11.45 -9.87
N ARG A 63 13.90 10.84 -9.66
CA ARG A 63 15.19 11.56 -9.57
C ARG A 63 15.53 12.35 -10.84
N ASP A 64 15.15 11.85 -12.01
CA ASP A 64 15.24 12.50 -13.32
C ASP A 64 14.25 13.68 -13.51
N LYS A 65 13.47 14.01 -12.47
CA LYS A 65 12.47 15.09 -12.42
C LYS A 65 11.16 14.81 -13.16
N THR A 66 11.00 13.65 -13.78
CA THR A 66 9.72 13.22 -14.34
C THR A 66 8.68 13.12 -13.22
N LYS A 67 7.44 13.51 -13.53
CA LYS A 67 6.30 13.46 -12.60
C LYS A 67 5.23 12.55 -13.16
N GLN A 68 4.71 11.67 -12.33
CA GLN A 68 3.69 10.71 -12.73
C GLN A 68 2.66 10.54 -11.61
N THR A 69 1.39 10.39 -11.99
CA THR A 69 0.33 9.97 -11.07
C THR A 69 0.08 8.49 -11.30
N LEU A 70 0.43 7.66 -10.33
CA LEU A 70 0.45 6.21 -10.47
C LEU A 70 -0.32 5.53 -9.35
N ARG A 71 -1.05 4.46 -9.68
CA ARG A 71 -1.76 3.63 -8.71
C ARG A 71 -0.86 2.49 -8.25
N LEU A 72 -0.59 2.42 -6.94
CA LEU A 72 0.21 1.34 -6.36
C LEU A 72 -0.62 0.05 -6.40
N VAL A 73 -0.20 -0.96 -7.16
CA VAL A 73 -0.91 -2.24 -7.26
C VAL A 73 -0.30 -3.29 -6.36
N ASP A 74 1.02 -3.25 -6.15
CA ASP A 74 1.70 -4.19 -5.28
C ASP A 74 3.02 -3.64 -4.71
N ILE A 75 3.52 -4.31 -3.68
CA ILE A 75 4.74 -3.98 -2.95
C ILE A 75 5.57 -5.27 -2.89
N ARG A 76 6.84 -5.16 -3.23
CA ARG A 76 7.85 -6.22 -3.08
C ARG A 76 8.93 -5.74 -2.13
N GLN A 77 9.91 -6.59 -1.84
CA GLN A 77 11.14 -6.16 -1.19
C GLN A 77 11.76 -5.03 -2.02
N ASP A 78 11.96 -3.85 -1.41
CA ASP A 78 12.52 -2.61 -2.00
C ASP A 78 11.81 -1.97 -3.21
N THR A 79 10.79 -2.63 -3.76
CA THR A 79 10.20 -2.26 -5.04
C THR A 79 8.70 -2.03 -4.91
N LEU A 80 8.21 -0.98 -5.56
CA LEU A 80 6.81 -0.60 -5.65
C LEU A 80 6.33 -0.83 -7.08
N LEU A 81 5.22 -1.57 -7.23
CA LEU A 81 4.61 -1.86 -8.52
C LEU A 81 3.42 -0.96 -8.74
N PHE A 82 3.40 -0.28 -9.87
CA PHE A 82 2.44 0.75 -10.19
C PHE A 82 1.75 0.48 -11.53
N VAL A 83 0.57 1.06 -11.71
CA VAL A 83 -0.08 1.23 -13.01
C VAL A 83 -0.41 2.70 -13.24
N GLY A 84 -0.29 3.17 -14.48
CA GLY A 84 -0.65 4.54 -14.87
C GLY A 84 -2.16 4.80 -14.85
N ILE A 85 -2.55 6.05 -15.05
CA ILE A 85 -3.94 6.42 -15.38
C ILE A 85 -4.16 6.13 -16.87
N SER A 86 -5.27 5.51 -17.25
CA SER A 86 -5.58 5.24 -18.65
C SER A 86 -5.92 6.56 -19.33
N PRO A 87 -5.29 6.89 -20.48
CA PRO A 87 -5.67 8.08 -21.23
C PRO A 87 -7.00 7.95 -21.99
N LYS A 88 -7.65 6.79 -22.05
CA LYS A 88 -8.53 6.49 -23.20
C LYS A 88 -10.03 6.79 -23.01
N GLU A 89 -10.52 7.65 -23.91
CA GLU A 89 -11.89 7.69 -24.46
C GLU A 89 -12.20 6.51 -25.42
N ASN A 90 -11.26 5.59 -25.63
CA ASN A 90 -11.40 4.46 -26.56
C ASN A 90 -11.32 3.11 -25.83
N VAL A 91 -12.41 2.35 -25.90
CA VAL A 91 -12.74 1.10 -25.18
C VAL A 91 -11.80 -0.08 -25.49
N ASN A 92 -10.82 0.08 -26.38
CA ASN A 92 -9.85 -0.96 -26.74
C ASN A 92 -8.39 -0.54 -26.42
N SER A 93 -7.99 -0.60 -25.16
CA SER A 93 -6.58 -0.86 -24.81
C SER A 93 -6.48 -1.87 -23.70
N SER A 94 -6.16 -3.09 -24.11
CA SER A 94 -5.47 -4.06 -23.29
C SER A 94 -4.24 -3.43 -22.62
N LEU A 95 -4.15 -3.66 -21.31
CA LEU A 95 -2.98 -3.56 -20.43
C LEU A 95 -2.51 -2.13 -20.10
N TYR A 96 -2.84 -1.71 -18.88
CA TYR A 96 -2.01 -0.75 -18.17
C TYR A 96 -0.61 -1.36 -18.02
N ASP A 97 0.41 -0.73 -18.58
CA ASP A 97 1.78 -1.15 -18.34
C ASP A 97 2.06 -1.09 -16.83
N THR A 98 2.52 -2.21 -16.28
CA THR A 98 2.96 -2.26 -14.89
C THR A 98 4.35 -1.65 -14.80
N ILE A 99 4.46 -0.53 -14.10
CA ILE A 99 5.71 0.17 -13.86
C ILE A 99 6.30 -0.33 -12.54
N SER A 100 7.51 -0.88 -12.61
CA SER A 100 8.25 -1.32 -11.42
C SER A 100 9.26 -0.25 -11.01
N LEU A 101 9.09 0.32 -9.82
CA LEU A 101 9.96 1.36 -9.29
C LEU A 101 10.68 0.88 -8.03
N ASN A 102 12.01 0.79 -8.08
CA ASN A 102 12.80 0.68 -6.86
C ASN A 102 12.67 1.99 -6.07
N TYR A 103 12.48 1.91 -4.76
CA TYR A 103 12.21 3.09 -3.92
C TYR A 103 13.30 4.17 -4.01
N THR A 104 14.54 3.77 -4.31
CA THR A 104 15.68 4.71 -4.44
C THR A 104 15.54 5.65 -5.64
N THR A 105 14.74 5.30 -6.64
CA THR A 105 14.49 6.13 -7.84
C THR A 105 13.52 7.29 -7.59
N ILE A 106 12.76 7.24 -6.49
CA ILE A 106 11.75 8.24 -6.14
C ILE A 106 12.45 9.42 -5.44
N ASP A 107 12.39 10.61 -6.01
CA ASP A 107 12.88 11.87 -5.40
C ASP A 107 11.85 12.40 -4.40
N LYS A 108 10.57 12.47 -4.80
CA LYS A 108 9.51 13.02 -3.96
C LYS A 108 8.19 12.28 -4.10
N ILE A 109 7.47 12.16 -2.99
CA ILE A 109 6.01 11.94 -2.99
C ILE A 109 5.34 13.30 -2.81
N LEU A 110 4.48 13.67 -3.75
CA LEU A 110 3.75 14.93 -3.77
C LEU A 110 2.36 14.67 -3.17
N LEU A 111 2.07 15.34 -2.07
CA LEU A 111 0.77 15.22 -1.43
C LEU A 111 -0.16 16.28 -2.02
N LEU A 112 -1.34 15.83 -2.45
CA LEU A 112 -2.38 16.73 -2.90
C LEU A 112 -2.73 17.73 -1.80
N LYS A 113 -2.93 18.98 -2.24
CA LYS A 113 -3.43 20.05 -1.41
C LYS A 113 -4.90 19.75 -1.08
N ASP A 114 -5.24 19.70 0.21
CA ASP A 114 -6.64 19.73 0.64
C ASP A 114 -7.22 21.13 0.42
N TRP A 115 -8.53 21.19 0.16
CA TRP A 115 -9.27 22.45 -0.07
C TRP A 115 -9.07 23.48 1.06
N SER A 116 -8.86 23.01 2.29
CA SER A 116 -8.63 23.86 3.46
C SER A 116 -7.19 24.37 3.62
N MET A 117 -6.24 23.90 2.81
CA MET A 117 -4.83 24.25 2.95
C MET A 117 -4.43 25.32 1.95
N LYS A 118 -3.34 26.05 2.21
CA LYS A 118 -2.79 27.03 1.24
C LYS A 118 -1.76 26.40 0.30
N THR A 119 -1.03 25.38 0.76
CA THR A 119 0.10 24.78 0.03
C THR A 119 0.01 23.26 -0.05
N SER A 120 0.49 22.69 -1.17
CA SER A 120 0.76 21.25 -1.32
C SER A 120 1.98 20.85 -0.49
N LYS A 121 1.98 19.68 0.13
CA LYS A 121 3.15 19.16 0.84
C LYS A 121 3.96 18.23 -0.06
N LYS A 122 5.27 18.16 0.18
CA LYS A 122 6.19 17.28 -0.55
C LYS A 122 7.03 16.50 0.44
N ILE A 123 7.13 15.20 0.23
CA ILE A 123 7.97 14.29 1.00
C ILE A 123 9.20 14.00 0.17
N LYS A 124 10.34 14.61 0.52
CA LYS A 124 11.62 14.35 -0.15
C LYS A 124 12.17 13.02 0.35
N SER A 125 12.27 12.00 -0.49
CA SER A 125 12.64 10.64 -0.10
C SER A 125 13.96 10.56 0.67
N ASP A 126 14.93 11.42 0.34
CA ASP A 126 16.23 11.45 1.04
C ASP A 126 16.13 11.76 2.54
N ASN A 127 15.02 12.37 2.99
CA ASN A 127 14.76 12.67 4.40
C ASN A 127 14.02 11.54 5.14
N TYR A 128 13.73 10.42 4.47
CA TYR A 128 12.92 9.32 5.00
C TYR A 128 13.59 7.96 4.78
N HIS A 129 13.23 7.01 5.63
CA HIS A 129 13.46 5.58 5.43
C HIS A 129 12.20 4.96 4.81
N PHE A 130 12.39 4.11 3.82
CA PHE A 130 11.35 3.22 3.29
C PHE A 130 11.59 1.85 3.93
N ILE A 131 10.74 1.49 4.89
CA ILE A 131 10.87 0.27 5.68
C ILE A 131 9.91 -0.77 5.10
N PHE A 132 10.44 -1.72 4.35
CA PHE A 132 9.70 -2.83 3.78
C PHE A 132 9.66 -3.98 4.77
N TYR A 133 8.46 -4.51 5.04
CA TYR A 133 8.28 -5.61 6.00
C TYR A 133 7.14 -6.54 5.56
N LYS A 134 7.20 -7.80 5.99
CA LYS A 134 6.13 -8.78 5.78
C LYS A 134 5.14 -8.76 6.94
N SER A 135 3.84 -8.81 6.64
CA SER A 135 2.76 -8.95 7.62
C SER A 135 1.61 -9.78 7.04
N THR A 136 0.79 -10.37 7.90
CA THR A 136 -0.47 -11.01 7.50
C THR A 136 -1.53 -9.99 7.09
N THR A 137 -1.38 -8.73 7.53
CA THR A 137 -2.29 -7.63 7.18
C THR A 137 -1.85 -6.99 5.87
N LYS A 138 -2.78 -6.88 4.92
CA LYS A 138 -2.53 -6.22 3.62
C LYS A 138 -2.98 -4.76 3.68
N ASN A 139 -2.06 -3.82 3.56
CA ASN A 139 -2.39 -2.41 3.47
C ASN A 139 -2.94 -2.10 2.07
N VAL A 140 -4.28 -2.02 1.96
CA VAL A 140 -5.02 -1.78 0.72
C VAL A 140 -6.24 -0.92 1.00
N TYR A 141 -6.62 -0.11 0.02
CA TYR A 141 -7.92 0.56 0.00
C TYR A 141 -8.76 0.04 -1.15
N GLU A 142 -10.00 -0.33 -0.89
CA GLU A 142 -10.91 -0.74 -1.94
C GLU A 142 -11.36 0.46 -2.79
N SER A 143 -11.54 0.22 -4.09
CA SER A 143 -12.27 1.15 -4.94
C SER A 143 -13.74 1.18 -4.54
N LYS A 144 -14.42 2.28 -4.84
CA LYS A 144 -15.87 2.43 -4.64
C LYS A 144 -16.53 2.75 -5.98
N PHE A 145 -17.85 2.60 -6.07
CA PHE A 145 -18.58 2.88 -7.31
C PHE A 145 -19.74 3.83 -7.01
N GLU A 146 -19.78 4.98 -7.67
CA GLU A 146 -20.82 6.00 -7.47
C GLU A 146 -21.24 6.70 -8.76
N TYR A 147 -22.46 7.25 -8.73
CA TYR A 147 -22.96 8.12 -9.79
C TYR A 147 -22.35 9.52 -9.65
N VAL A 148 -21.28 9.76 -10.41
CA VAL A 148 -20.60 11.07 -10.45
C VAL A 148 -21.31 12.05 -11.38
N PHE A 149 -21.95 11.54 -12.43
CA PHE A 149 -22.70 12.33 -13.40
C PHE A 149 -24.18 11.95 -13.32
N PRO A 150 -25.10 12.88 -13.00
CA PRO A 150 -26.52 12.57 -12.83
C PRO A 150 -27.19 11.96 -14.06
N SER A 151 -26.66 12.24 -15.25
CA SER A 151 -27.21 11.82 -16.54
C SER A 151 -26.67 10.47 -17.05
N ARG A 152 -25.79 9.80 -16.30
CA ARG A 152 -25.21 8.51 -16.72
C ARG A 152 -25.89 7.34 -16.03
N GLU A 153 -26.12 6.28 -16.79
CA GLU A 153 -26.74 5.04 -16.30
C GLU A 153 -25.79 4.14 -15.52
N PHE A 154 -24.47 4.36 -15.62
CA PHE A 154 -23.46 3.57 -14.94
C PHE A 154 -22.70 4.37 -13.88
N LYS A 155 -22.26 3.66 -12.85
CA LYS A 155 -21.41 4.19 -11.79
C LYS A 155 -19.97 4.30 -12.27
N ASN A 156 -19.30 5.39 -11.91
CA ASN A 156 -17.86 5.52 -12.11
C ASN A 156 -17.12 4.82 -10.96
N GLU A 157 -15.98 4.21 -11.28
CA GLU A 157 -15.04 3.74 -10.26
C GLU A 157 -14.37 4.96 -9.59
N LEU A 158 -14.37 4.94 -8.27
CA LEU A 158 -13.73 5.91 -7.40
C LEU A 158 -12.50 5.27 -6.78
N PHE A 159 -11.34 5.82 -7.09
CA PHE A 159 -10.05 5.37 -6.64
C PHE A 159 -9.57 6.19 -5.43
N PRO A 160 -8.95 5.55 -4.44
CA PRO A 160 -8.28 6.24 -3.36
C PRO A 160 -7.03 6.97 -3.88
N ARG A 161 -6.75 8.16 -3.36
CA ARG A 161 -5.57 8.97 -3.68
C ARG A 161 -5.03 9.64 -2.43
N LEU A 162 -3.71 9.65 -2.27
CA LEU A 162 -3.06 10.26 -1.11
C LEU A 162 -3.08 11.79 -1.19
N ALA A 163 -3.63 12.42 -0.15
CA ALA A 163 -3.64 13.85 0.08
C ALA A 163 -2.96 14.20 1.42
N ASN A 164 -2.87 15.49 1.75
CA ASN A 164 -2.19 15.95 2.95
C ASN A 164 -2.77 15.35 4.25
N LYS A 165 -4.10 15.32 4.40
CA LYS A 165 -4.81 14.78 5.57
C LYS A 165 -5.16 13.29 5.46
N GLY A 166 -4.59 12.57 4.50
CA GLY A 166 -4.82 11.15 4.28
C GLY A 166 -5.47 10.84 2.94
N ILE A 167 -6.26 9.78 2.88
CA ILE A 167 -6.80 9.25 1.64
C ILE A 167 -8.12 9.94 1.28
N THR A 168 -8.28 10.25 0.00
CA THR A 168 -9.49 10.84 -0.60
C THR A 168 -9.90 10.05 -1.84
N TYR A 169 -11.18 10.08 -2.22
CA TYR A 169 -11.65 9.37 -3.42
C TYR A 169 -11.70 10.29 -4.64
N HIS A 170 -11.29 9.73 -5.79
CA HIS A 170 -11.24 10.42 -7.07
C HIS A 170 -11.80 9.51 -8.17
N TYR A 171 -12.51 10.08 -9.14
CA TYR A 171 -12.86 9.36 -10.37
C TYR A 171 -11.90 9.75 -11.49
N GLU A 172 -11.68 8.82 -12.41
CA GLU A 172 -10.98 9.08 -13.66
C GLU A 172 -12.00 9.58 -14.71
N TYR A 173 -11.63 10.64 -15.44
CA TYR A 173 -12.36 11.11 -16.60
C TYR A 173 -11.37 11.73 -17.61
N LYS A 174 -11.34 11.21 -18.84
CA LYS A 174 -10.47 11.70 -19.94
C LYS A 174 -8.98 11.78 -19.56
N GLY A 175 -8.47 10.73 -18.92
CA GLY A 175 -7.07 10.61 -18.49
C GLY A 175 -6.70 11.45 -17.27
N LYS A 176 -7.68 11.99 -16.52
CA LYS A 176 -7.45 12.86 -15.36
C LYS A 176 -8.27 12.41 -14.15
N LEU A 177 -7.68 12.55 -12.97
CA LEU A 177 -8.35 12.26 -11.69
C LEU A 177 -9.02 13.50 -11.13
N TYR A 178 -10.31 13.39 -10.82
CA TYR A 178 -11.15 14.45 -10.24
C TYR A 178 -11.62 14.07 -8.85
N TYR A 179 -11.55 15.00 -7.92
CA TYR A 179 -11.96 14.79 -6.53
C TYR A 179 -13.46 14.51 -6.41
N HIS A 180 -13.83 13.58 -5.53
CA HIS A 180 -15.21 13.27 -5.18
C HIS A 180 -15.44 13.45 -3.67
N SER A 181 -16.29 14.41 -3.29
CA SER A 181 -16.56 14.77 -1.89
C SER A 181 -17.63 13.92 -1.21
N GLY A 182 -18.39 13.12 -1.96
CA GLY A 182 -19.58 12.40 -1.45
C GLY A 182 -19.30 11.21 -0.54
N LEU A 183 -18.02 10.86 -0.31
CA LEU A 183 -17.67 9.63 0.39
C LEU A 183 -16.80 9.86 1.61
N LYS A 184 -17.23 9.29 2.74
CA LYS A 184 -16.40 9.13 3.92
C LYS A 184 -15.33 8.07 3.63
N VAL A 185 -14.08 8.41 3.94
CA VAL A 185 -12.96 7.46 3.90
C VAL A 185 -12.91 6.74 5.23
N LEU A 186 -13.02 5.41 5.19
CA LEU A 186 -12.82 4.57 6.37
C LEU A 186 -11.31 4.46 6.60
N GLN A 187 -10.88 4.74 7.82
CA GLN A 187 -9.48 4.59 8.21
C GLN A 187 -9.24 3.12 8.59
N PRO A 188 -8.15 2.49 8.12
CA PRO A 188 -7.73 1.18 8.58
C PRO A 188 -7.55 1.21 10.09
N LYS A 189 -8.13 0.24 10.79
CA LYS A 189 -7.90 0.06 12.22
C LYS A 189 -6.96 -1.13 12.40
N TYR A 190 -5.99 -0.97 13.28
CA TYR A 190 -5.08 -2.03 13.68
C TYR A 190 -5.41 -2.41 15.12
N SER A 191 -5.57 -3.70 15.40
CA SER A 191 -5.65 -4.18 16.78
C SER A 191 -4.34 -3.91 17.53
N GLU A 192 -4.38 -3.83 18.87
CA GLU A 192 -3.17 -3.63 19.66
C GLU A 192 -2.13 -4.74 19.44
N GLU A 193 -2.58 -5.98 19.26
CA GLU A 193 -1.71 -7.11 18.93
C GLU A 193 -1.01 -6.92 17.58
N GLU A 194 -1.75 -6.53 16.53
CA GLU A 194 -1.18 -6.23 15.22
C GLU A 194 -0.21 -5.07 15.27
N LYS A 195 -0.52 -4.01 16.04
CA LYS A 195 0.38 -2.87 16.25
C LYS A 195 1.69 -3.33 16.87
N LEU A 196 1.65 -4.09 17.97
CA LEU A 196 2.86 -4.57 18.65
C LEU A 196 3.71 -5.48 17.77
N LYS A 197 3.09 -6.44 17.09
CA LYS A 197 3.77 -7.36 16.18
C LYS A 197 4.44 -6.61 15.02
N THR A 198 3.70 -5.69 14.40
CA THR A 198 4.21 -4.91 13.27
C THR A 198 5.32 -3.96 13.70
N LEU A 199 5.17 -3.30 14.86
CA LEU A 199 6.18 -2.39 15.38
C LEU A 199 7.51 -3.13 15.67
N LYS A 200 7.45 -4.32 16.27
CA LYS A 200 8.63 -5.15 16.50
C LYS A 200 9.41 -5.43 15.21
N VAL A 201 8.71 -5.83 14.15
CA VAL A 201 9.33 -6.11 12.84
C VAL A 201 9.93 -4.84 12.24
N ILE A 202 9.18 -3.73 12.25
CA ILE A 202 9.64 -2.45 11.71
C ILE A 202 10.88 -1.94 12.42
N THR A 203 10.93 -2.02 13.75
CA THR A 203 12.10 -1.64 14.54
C THR A 203 13.30 -2.52 14.19
N SER A 204 13.13 -3.84 14.07
CA SER A 204 14.22 -4.72 13.65
C SER A 204 14.77 -4.39 12.26
N VAL A 205 13.89 -4.09 11.29
CA VAL A 205 14.34 -3.68 9.94
C VAL A 205 15.03 -2.32 9.99
N LEU A 206 14.52 -1.38 10.78
CA LEU A 206 15.16 -0.07 10.97
C LEU A 206 16.56 -0.20 11.57
N ASP A 207 16.72 -1.04 12.60
CA ASP A 207 18.02 -1.30 13.22
C ASP A 207 19.01 -1.90 12.22
N LEU A 208 18.57 -2.79 11.33
CA LEU A 208 19.40 -3.32 10.24
C LEU A 208 19.83 -2.22 9.25
N ILE A 209 18.91 -1.33 8.88
CA ILE A 209 19.19 -0.18 8.00
C ILE A 209 20.22 0.76 8.64
N LEU A 210 20.07 1.07 9.93
CA LEU A 210 20.92 2.03 10.64
C LEU A 210 22.30 1.47 10.95
N ASN A 211 22.38 0.20 11.37
CA ASN A 211 23.62 -0.41 11.82
C ASN A 211 24.42 -1.13 10.72
N LYS A 212 23.94 -1.16 9.47
CA LYS A 212 24.61 -1.78 8.29
C LYS A 212 25.19 -3.19 8.55
N ARG A 213 24.57 -4.01 9.40
CA ARG A 213 25.11 -5.34 9.73
C ARG A 213 24.52 -6.43 8.87
N ILE A 214 25.12 -6.66 7.69
CA ILE A 214 25.35 -8.01 7.16
C ILE A 214 26.62 -7.97 6.28
N ASN A 215 27.81 -8.15 6.88
CA ASN A 215 28.92 -8.81 6.19
C ASN A 215 28.72 -10.31 6.46
N ILE A 216 28.23 -11.06 5.46
CA ILE A 216 28.40 -12.51 5.49
C ILE A 216 29.74 -12.76 4.81
N ASP A 217 30.81 -12.80 5.62
CA ASP A 217 32.05 -13.41 5.15
C ASP A 217 31.81 -14.93 5.13
N ILE A 218 31.40 -15.44 3.97
CA ILE A 218 31.47 -16.87 3.68
C ILE A 218 32.91 -17.13 3.28
N ASN A 219 33.75 -17.48 4.26
CA ASN A 219 35.05 -18.08 3.97
C ASN A 219 34.80 -19.48 3.41
N TYR A 220 35.21 -19.71 2.17
CA TYR A 220 35.32 -21.04 1.57
C TYR A 220 36.53 -21.78 2.15
#